data_AF-A0A4T0R126-F1
#
_entry.id   AF-A0A4T0R126-F1
#
_cell.length_a   1.000
_cell.length_b   1.000
_cell.length_c   1.000
_cell.angle_alpha   90.00
_cell.angle_beta   90.00
_cell.angle_gamma   90.00
#
_symmetry.space_group_name_H-M   'P 1'
#
loop_
_entity.id
_entity.type
_entity.pdbx_description
1 polymer ?
#
loop_
_entity_poly.entity_id
_entity_poly.type
_entity_poly.pdbx_seq_one_letter_code
_entity_poly.pdbx_strand_id
1 'polypeptide(L)'
;MTELLSKDILYEPLKELSTKYPDYLDNNKPPKLSQEDYDNFKKQHGYVNDVLAIFESDSPNKDSVLDLMTKIQECGSPPKDIIGDFDSNKLRTYLYNYNHNHHVIMPLVSHPTPNMPDVSVWLMIPIVALGILIGVLVVLPILGVLTRHRANFNPKGLSLDPESNPTVGAKVDSYWSMAKRVKEVEGIPGFFKGLCPTLLSEVVVGFVALIPVPAILAGGFFGTLAAIVGFILVGCIALPFDIVIKRAIVTPYNLSISTPRQNIRKLVTPTEMANPLTMINSTLVQVLALRLVINAVTINIFRPVVSIIPYIGPIIWQIFTIALVILLCPLDVLQTRLMVQPLGQQDWDEETNHNKYEDAVVNIRQQPYHGVGDALRAIKDEEGTTALARGWWFTLIGQLSIAFSL
;
A
#
# COMPACT_ATOMS: atom_id res chain seq x y z
N MET A 1 -35.28 -18.80 -28.24
CA MET A 1 -33.83 -19.00 -27.94
C MET A 1 -33.33 -20.40 -28.36
N THR A 2 -34.00 -21.09 -29.30
CA THR A 2 -33.61 -22.40 -29.87
C THR A 2 -33.42 -22.30 -31.40
N GLU A 3 -33.55 -21.09 -31.95
CA GLU A 3 -33.60 -20.84 -33.39
C GLU A 3 -32.21 -20.85 -34.05
N LEU A 4 -31.13 -20.48 -33.35
CA LEU A 4 -29.78 -20.43 -33.94
C LEU A 4 -29.09 -21.78 -34.16
N LEU A 5 -29.60 -22.85 -33.55
CA LEU A 5 -29.19 -24.24 -33.84
C LEU A 5 -30.16 -24.93 -34.81
N SER A 6 -31.11 -24.18 -35.38
CA SER A 6 -32.01 -24.72 -36.39
C SER A 6 -31.24 -24.97 -37.68
N LYS A 7 -31.65 -26.02 -38.39
CA LYS A 7 -31.15 -26.37 -39.72
C LYS A 7 -31.12 -25.13 -40.64
N ASP A 8 -32.12 -24.27 -40.53
CA ASP A 8 -32.31 -23.08 -41.37
C ASP A 8 -31.19 -22.03 -41.24
N ILE A 9 -30.42 -22.03 -40.13
CA ILE A 9 -29.35 -21.06 -39.89
C ILE A 9 -27.96 -21.67 -40.05
N LEU A 10 -27.78 -22.95 -39.68
CA LEU A 10 -26.47 -23.59 -39.67
C LEU A 10 -26.17 -24.46 -40.90
N TYR A 11 -27.18 -24.93 -41.62
CA TYR A 11 -26.97 -25.90 -42.70
C TYR A 11 -26.20 -25.29 -43.87
N GLU A 12 -26.60 -24.11 -44.36
CA GLU A 12 -25.93 -23.48 -45.50
C GLU A 12 -24.45 -23.13 -45.21
N PRO A 13 -24.11 -22.45 -44.09
CA PRO A 13 -22.71 -22.12 -43.83
C PRO A 13 -21.82 -23.34 -43.59
N LEU A 14 -22.33 -24.38 -42.91
CA LEU A 14 -21.57 -25.62 -42.69
C LEU A 14 -21.37 -26.42 -43.97
N LYS A 15 -22.34 -26.38 -44.89
CA LYS A 15 -22.24 -27.03 -46.21
C LYS A 15 -21.22 -26.33 -47.11
N GLU A 16 -21.22 -25.00 -47.11
CA GLU A 16 -20.19 -24.22 -47.82
C GLU A 16 -18.79 -24.47 -47.25
N LEU A 17 -18.67 -24.51 -45.92
CA LEU A 17 -17.41 -24.80 -45.23
C LEU A 17 -16.91 -26.22 -45.55
N SER A 18 -17.80 -27.22 -45.48
CA SER A 18 -17.51 -28.63 -45.84
C SER A 18 -16.97 -28.74 -47.26
N THR A 19 -17.59 -28.06 -48.22
CA THR A 19 -17.20 -28.14 -49.64
C THR A 19 -15.80 -27.57 -49.89
N LYS A 20 -15.34 -26.59 -49.10
CA LYS A 20 -14.04 -25.92 -49.27
C LYS A 20 -12.87 -26.60 -48.53
N TYR A 21 -13.16 -27.44 -47.53
CA TYR A 21 -12.13 -28.12 -46.73
C TYR A 21 -11.22 -29.07 -47.52
N PRO A 22 -11.73 -29.94 -48.42
CA PRO A 22 -10.90 -30.84 -49.20
C PRO A 22 -9.82 -30.10 -50.01
N ASP A 23 -10.22 -29.06 -50.74
CA ASP A 23 -9.31 -28.24 -51.55
C ASP A 23 -8.26 -27.52 -50.68
N TYR A 24 -8.66 -27.05 -49.49
CA TYR A 24 -7.75 -26.40 -48.56
C TYR A 24 -6.71 -27.38 -47.98
N LEU A 25 -7.14 -28.57 -47.57
CA LEU A 25 -6.26 -29.61 -47.03
C LEU A 25 -5.30 -30.14 -48.09
N ASP A 26 -5.72 -30.23 -49.36
CA ASP A 26 -4.84 -30.64 -50.44
C ASP A 26 -3.77 -29.60 -50.79
N ASN A 27 -4.13 -28.31 -50.74
CA ASN A 27 -3.22 -27.19 -51.04
C ASN A 27 -2.30 -26.80 -49.86
N ASN A 28 -2.54 -27.32 -48.66
CA ASN A 28 -1.81 -26.97 -47.44
C ASN A 28 -1.29 -28.20 -46.67
N LYS A 29 -0.86 -29.24 -47.37
CA LYS A 29 -0.17 -30.39 -46.75
C LYS A 29 1.13 -29.95 -46.04
N PRO A 30 1.55 -30.63 -44.95
CA PRO A 30 2.84 -30.38 -44.31
C PRO A 30 3.98 -30.45 -45.35
N PRO A 31 4.96 -29.53 -45.32
CA PRO A 31 5.33 -28.65 -44.20
C PRO A 31 4.65 -27.26 -44.19
N LYS A 32 3.67 -27.00 -45.07
CA LYS A 32 3.04 -25.67 -45.17
C LYS A 32 2.14 -25.34 -43.98
N LEU A 33 1.46 -26.36 -43.43
CA LEU A 33 0.81 -26.33 -42.13
C LEU A 33 1.60 -27.20 -41.15
N SER A 34 1.51 -26.89 -39.85
CA SER A 34 2.02 -27.80 -38.82
C SER A 34 1.24 -29.13 -38.89
N GLN A 35 1.90 -30.23 -38.51
CA GLN A 35 1.26 -31.54 -38.49
C GLN A 35 0.02 -31.56 -37.58
N GLU A 36 0.09 -30.83 -36.46
CA GLU A 36 -0.99 -30.69 -35.49
C GLU A 36 -2.20 -29.92 -36.07
N ASP A 37 -1.96 -28.80 -36.75
CA ASP A 37 -3.04 -28.01 -37.38
C ASP A 37 -3.71 -28.80 -38.52
N TYR A 38 -2.92 -29.53 -39.31
CA TYR A 38 -3.43 -30.37 -40.39
C TYR A 38 -4.38 -31.46 -39.86
N ASP A 39 -3.98 -32.14 -38.78
CA ASP A 39 -4.79 -33.18 -38.14
C ASP A 39 -6.05 -32.61 -37.47
N ASN A 40 -5.97 -31.40 -36.89
CA ASN A 40 -7.11 -30.70 -36.32
C ASN A 40 -8.13 -30.26 -37.37
N PHE A 41 -7.69 -29.68 -38.50
CA PHE A 41 -8.60 -29.31 -39.60
C PHE A 41 -9.23 -30.54 -40.27
N LYS A 42 -8.51 -31.66 -40.35
CA LYS A 42 -9.06 -32.92 -40.84
C LYS A 42 -10.17 -33.47 -39.93
N LYS A 43 -9.98 -33.41 -38.61
CA LYS A 43 -11.01 -33.77 -37.62
C LYS A 43 -12.20 -32.82 -37.68
N GLN A 44 -11.94 -31.52 -37.81
CA GLN A 44 -12.97 -30.49 -37.92
C GLN A 44 -13.87 -30.72 -39.13
N HIS A 45 -13.29 -31.03 -40.30
CA HIS A 45 -14.04 -31.40 -41.50
C HIS A 45 -14.91 -32.65 -41.30
N GLY A 46 -14.42 -33.66 -40.57
CA GLY A 46 -15.19 -34.84 -40.19
C GLY A 46 -16.44 -34.49 -39.39
N TYR A 47 -16.28 -33.72 -38.31
CA TYR A 47 -17.41 -33.33 -37.46
C TYR A 47 -18.42 -32.43 -38.17
N VAL A 48 -17.97 -31.56 -39.09
CA VAL A 48 -18.88 -30.73 -39.91
C VAL A 48 -19.77 -31.62 -40.80
N ASN A 49 -19.21 -32.69 -41.40
CA ASN A 49 -19.98 -33.63 -42.20
C ASN A 49 -20.97 -34.45 -41.36
N ASP A 50 -20.58 -34.84 -40.13
CA ASP A 50 -21.48 -35.53 -39.20
C ASP A 50 -22.68 -34.65 -38.82
N VAL A 51 -22.46 -33.33 -38.62
CA VAL A 51 -23.55 -32.37 -38.36
C VAL A 51 -24.50 -32.26 -39.56
N LEU A 52 -23.96 -32.16 -40.77
CA LEU A 52 -24.76 -32.10 -42.00
C LEU A 52 -25.61 -33.37 -42.19
N ALA A 53 -25.05 -34.54 -41.91
CA ALA A 53 -25.75 -35.82 -41.97
C ALA A 53 -26.91 -35.89 -40.96
N ILE A 54 -26.73 -35.39 -39.73
CA ILE A 54 -27.81 -35.32 -38.73
C ILE A 54 -28.92 -34.38 -39.19
N PHE A 55 -28.57 -33.24 -39.80
CA PHE A 55 -29.56 -32.31 -40.35
C PHE A 55 -30.32 -32.88 -41.57
N GLU A 56 -29.75 -33.82 -42.30
CA GLU A 56 -30.38 -34.50 -43.44
C GLU A 56 -31.24 -35.71 -43.04
N SER A 57 -31.17 -36.15 -41.77
CA SER A 57 -31.99 -37.26 -41.24
C SER A 57 -33.45 -36.85 -40.97
N ASP A 58 -34.36 -37.83 -41.02
CA ASP A 58 -35.81 -37.63 -40.82
C ASP A 58 -36.19 -37.15 -39.39
N SER A 59 -35.28 -37.30 -38.42
CA SER A 59 -35.48 -36.89 -37.02
C SER A 59 -34.19 -36.28 -36.44
N PRO A 60 -33.89 -35.00 -36.71
CA PRO A 60 -32.65 -34.37 -36.26
C PRO A 60 -32.60 -34.27 -34.72
N ASN A 61 -31.62 -34.95 -34.12
CA ASN A 61 -31.39 -34.88 -32.68
C ASN A 61 -30.56 -33.63 -32.32
N LYS A 62 -31.20 -32.67 -31.65
CA LYS A 62 -30.60 -31.38 -31.29
C LYS A 62 -29.42 -31.51 -30.32
N ASP A 63 -29.46 -32.49 -29.42
CA ASP A 63 -28.39 -32.72 -28.44
C ASP A 63 -27.13 -33.25 -29.13
N SER A 64 -27.29 -34.13 -30.13
CA SER A 64 -26.17 -34.64 -30.93
C SER A 64 -25.52 -33.57 -31.81
N VAL A 65 -26.31 -32.63 -32.34
CA VAL A 65 -25.79 -31.46 -33.07
C VAL A 65 -24.96 -30.57 -32.15
N LEU A 66 -25.41 -30.37 -30.91
CA LEU A 66 -24.69 -29.57 -29.92
C LEU A 66 -23.35 -30.20 -29.52
N ASP A 67 -23.31 -31.52 -29.30
CA ASP A 67 -22.09 -32.25 -28.99
C ASP A 67 -21.06 -32.15 -30.12
N LEU A 68 -21.50 -32.29 -31.37
CA LEU A 68 -20.61 -32.15 -32.53
C LEU A 68 -20.13 -30.71 -32.74
N MET A 69 -20.99 -29.71 -32.51
CA MET A 69 -20.58 -28.29 -32.57
C MET A 69 -19.55 -27.95 -31.50
N THR A 70 -19.61 -28.58 -30.33
CA THR A 70 -18.59 -28.45 -29.29
C THR A 70 -17.27 -29.06 -29.74
N LYS A 71 -17.29 -30.26 -30.33
CA LYS A 71 -16.09 -30.91 -30.90
C LYS A 71 -15.47 -30.10 -32.06
N ILE A 72 -16.29 -29.44 -32.88
CA ILE A 72 -15.81 -28.53 -33.93
C ILE A 72 -15.05 -27.34 -33.33
N GLN A 73 -15.48 -26.83 -32.17
CA GLN A 73 -14.79 -25.75 -31.46
C GLN A 73 -13.51 -26.23 -30.76
N GLU A 74 -13.51 -27.44 -30.21
CA GLU A 74 -12.30 -28.05 -29.61
C GLU A 74 -11.18 -28.21 -30.65
N CYS A 75 -11.51 -28.44 -31.92
CA CYS A 75 -10.55 -28.45 -33.02
C CYS A 75 -9.96 -27.06 -33.37
N GLY A 76 -10.46 -25.98 -32.77
CA GLY A 76 -10.01 -24.61 -33.02
C GLY A 76 -10.83 -23.85 -34.08
N SER A 77 -10.46 -22.60 -34.33
CA SER A 77 -11.12 -21.78 -35.36
C SER A 77 -10.82 -22.33 -36.75
N PRO A 78 -11.81 -22.44 -37.65
CA PRO A 78 -11.54 -22.85 -39.02
C PRO A 78 -10.53 -21.89 -39.72
N PRO A 79 -9.89 -22.32 -40.82
CA PRO A 79 -8.95 -21.48 -41.55
C PRO A 79 -9.65 -20.23 -42.15
N LYS A 80 -9.05 -19.05 -41.95
CA LYS A 80 -9.61 -17.77 -42.42
C LYS A 80 -9.82 -17.70 -43.94
N ASP A 81 -9.10 -18.53 -44.70
CA ASP A 81 -9.19 -18.57 -46.16
C ASP A 81 -10.46 -19.27 -46.66
N ILE A 82 -11.08 -20.12 -45.83
CA ILE A 82 -12.31 -20.87 -46.17
C ILE A 82 -13.51 -20.45 -45.34
N ILE A 83 -13.29 -19.75 -44.22
CA ILE A 83 -14.32 -19.01 -43.50
C ILE A 83 -14.78 -17.86 -44.39
N GLY A 84 -15.95 -17.98 -45.00
CA GLY A 84 -16.66 -16.84 -45.61
C GLY A 84 -17.16 -15.87 -44.52
N ASP A 85 -18.30 -15.20 -44.76
CA ASP A 85 -18.95 -14.29 -43.78
C ASP A 85 -19.57 -15.03 -42.56
N PHE A 86 -19.04 -16.20 -42.20
CA PHE A 86 -19.49 -17.02 -41.10
C PHE A 86 -19.05 -16.41 -39.77
N ASP A 87 -20.02 -15.81 -39.08
CA ASP A 87 -19.82 -15.12 -37.80
C ASP A 87 -19.60 -16.13 -36.64
N SER A 88 -18.41 -16.73 -36.62
CA SER A 88 -17.94 -17.65 -35.58
C SER A 88 -18.03 -17.07 -34.16
N ASN A 89 -18.02 -15.75 -34.02
CA ASN A 89 -18.15 -15.06 -32.74
C ASN A 89 -19.56 -15.16 -32.16
N LYS A 90 -20.61 -15.14 -33.00
CA LYS A 90 -21.98 -15.38 -32.54
C LYS A 90 -22.13 -16.78 -31.96
N LEU A 91 -21.66 -17.80 -32.67
CA LEU A 91 -21.74 -19.19 -32.20
C LEU A 91 -20.94 -19.44 -30.92
N ARG A 92 -19.77 -18.81 -30.81
CA ARG A 92 -18.95 -18.83 -29.59
C ARG A 92 -19.68 -18.22 -28.40
N THR A 93 -20.37 -17.10 -28.61
CA THR A 93 -21.16 -16.43 -27.56
C THR A 93 -22.35 -17.28 -27.11
N TYR A 94 -23.01 -17.98 -28.05
CA TYR A 94 -24.11 -18.88 -27.72
C TYR A 94 -23.65 -20.12 -26.95
N LEU A 95 -22.56 -20.77 -27.39
CA LEU A 95 -22.03 -21.96 -26.71
C LEU A 95 -21.48 -21.64 -25.32
N TYR A 96 -20.87 -20.46 -25.15
CA TYR A 96 -20.49 -19.94 -23.84
C TYR A 96 -21.70 -19.78 -22.90
N ASN A 97 -22.78 -19.14 -23.38
CA ASN A 97 -24.00 -18.93 -22.58
C ASN A 97 -24.76 -20.23 -22.28
N TYR A 98 -24.78 -21.19 -23.21
CA TYR A 98 -25.40 -22.50 -22.98
C TYR A 98 -24.64 -23.32 -21.93
N ASN A 99 -23.30 -23.42 -22.05
CA ASN A 99 -22.48 -24.16 -21.09
C ASN A 99 -22.50 -23.52 -19.69
N HIS A 100 -22.57 -22.20 -19.59
CA HIS A 100 -22.68 -21.50 -18.31
C HIS A 100 -24.00 -21.81 -17.59
N ASN A 101 -25.09 -22.00 -18.33
CA ASN A 101 -26.40 -22.38 -17.78
C ASN A 101 -26.51 -23.87 -17.42
N HIS A 102 -25.61 -24.73 -17.93
CA HIS A 102 -25.67 -26.20 -17.74
C HIS A 102 -24.45 -26.83 -17.03
N HIS A 103 -23.63 -26.05 -16.33
CA HIS A 103 -22.54 -26.53 -15.43
C HIS A 103 -21.58 -27.57 -16.05
N VAL A 104 -21.27 -27.49 -17.35
CA VAL A 104 -20.17 -28.26 -17.94
C VAL A 104 -18.94 -27.34 -18.04
N ILE A 105 -17.94 -27.62 -17.20
CA ILE A 105 -16.68 -26.87 -17.18
C ILE A 105 -15.85 -27.30 -18.41
N MET A 106 -15.76 -26.43 -19.41
CA MET A 106 -14.84 -26.61 -20.54
C MET A 106 -13.42 -26.16 -20.10
N PRO A 107 -12.35 -26.92 -20.39
CA PRO A 107 -11.00 -26.46 -20.15
C PRO A 107 -10.67 -25.28 -21.07
N LEU A 108 -10.09 -24.22 -20.51
CA LEU A 108 -9.66 -23.04 -21.24
C LEU A 108 -8.64 -23.44 -22.32
N VAL A 109 -9.04 -23.38 -23.60
CA VAL A 109 -8.11 -23.43 -24.73
C VAL A 109 -7.24 -22.16 -24.68
N SER A 110 -6.00 -22.31 -24.24
CA SER A 110 -4.99 -21.25 -24.30
C SER A 110 -4.56 -21.06 -25.75
N HIS A 111 -4.98 -19.98 -26.39
CA HIS A 111 -4.28 -19.52 -27.59
C HIS A 111 -2.85 -19.12 -27.17
N PRO A 112 -1.80 -19.53 -27.90
CA PRO A 112 -0.47 -18.97 -27.69
C PRO A 112 -0.53 -17.51 -28.14
N THR A 113 -0.68 -16.59 -27.18
CA THR A 113 -0.41 -15.18 -27.42
C THR A 113 1.06 -15.08 -27.84
N PRO A 114 1.41 -14.37 -28.92
CA PRO A 114 2.81 -14.12 -29.23
C PRO A 114 3.46 -13.52 -27.96
N ASN A 115 4.59 -14.08 -27.52
CA ASN A 115 5.39 -13.60 -26.39
C ASN A 115 5.92 -12.20 -26.68
N MET A 116 5.04 -11.20 -26.72
CA MET A 116 5.43 -9.82 -26.53
C MET A 116 5.77 -9.70 -25.05
N PRO A 117 6.97 -9.21 -24.66
CA PRO A 117 7.19 -8.85 -23.27
C PRO A 117 6.09 -7.88 -22.89
N ASP A 118 5.39 -8.15 -21.79
CA ASP A 118 4.19 -7.44 -21.37
C ASP A 118 4.52 -5.93 -21.19
N VAL A 119 4.39 -5.15 -22.26
CA VAL A 119 4.82 -3.74 -22.34
C VAL A 119 4.05 -2.91 -21.30
N SER A 120 2.87 -3.39 -20.92
CA SER A 120 2.05 -2.88 -19.84
C SER A 120 2.81 -2.77 -18.50
N VAL A 121 3.55 -3.81 -18.11
CA VAL A 121 4.31 -3.86 -16.85
C VAL A 121 5.47 -2.87 -16.89
N TRP A 122 6.19 -2.82 -18.00
CA TRP A 122 7.32 -1.90 -18.19
C TRP A 122 6.89 -0.43 -18.24
N LEU A 123 5.67 -0.13 -18.66
CA LEU A 123 5.08 1.21 -18.58
C LEU A 123 4.54 1.55 -17.18
N MET A 124 4.08 0.56 -16.41
CA MET A 124 3.59 0.77 -15.05
C MET A 124 4.71 1.09 -14.05
N ILE A 125 5.88 0.45 -14.18
CA ILE A 125 7.03 0.69 -13.29
C ILE A 125 7.42 2.19 -13.18
N PRO A 126 7.67 2.92 -14.28
CA PRO A 126 8.03 4.34 -14.19
C PRO A 126 6.88 5.21 -13.68
N ILE A 127 5.63 4.86 -13.96
CA ILE A 127 4.45 5.59 -13.47
C ILE A 127 4.33 5.44 -11.94
N VAL A 128 4.46 4.22 -11.44
CA VAL A 128 4.44 3.94 -9.99
C VAL A 128 5.64 4.59 -9.31
N ALA A 129 6.84 4.47 -9.88
CA ALA A 129 8.04 5.11 -9.35
C ALA A 129 7.91 6.63 -9.29
N LEU A 130 7.33 7.25 -10.33
CA LEU A 130 7.05 8.69 -10.36
C LEU A 130 6.01 9.07 -9.29
N GLY A 131 4.96 8.27 -9.13
CA GLY A 131 3.95 8.50 -8.09
C GLY A 131 4.54 8.45 -6.68
N ILE A 132 5.39 7.45 -6.40
CA ILE A 132 6.12 7.33 -5.13
C ILE A 132 7.04 8.53 -4.93
N LEU A 133 7.80 8.92 -5.96
CA LEU A 133 8.71 10.07 -5.90
C LEU A 133 7.96 11.36 -5.57
N ILE A 134 6.84 11.63 -6.26
CA ILE A 134 5.99 12.79 -6.00
C ILE A 134 5.44 12.73 -4.57
N GLY A 135 4.96 11.57 -4.14
CA GLY A 135 4.46 11.36 -2.79
C GLY A 135 5.52 11.69 -1.73
N VAL A 136 6.73 11.16 -1.88
CA VAL A 136 7.86 11.44 -0.98
C VAL A 136 8.23 12.92 -0.97
N LEU A 137 8.29 13.56 -2.14
CA LEU A 137 8.63 14.99 -2.26
C LEU A 137 7.59 15.91 -1.60
N VAL A 138 6.31 15.53 -1.59
CA VAL A 138 5.24 16.30 -0.94
C VAL A 138 5.16 16.00 0.55
N VAL A 139 5.23 14.72 0.94
CA VAL A 139 5.00 14.27 2.31
C VAL A 139 6.16 14.61 3.23
N LEU A 140 7.41 14.51 2.76
CA LEU A 140 8.59 14.72 3.62
C LEU A 140 8.71 16.15 4.18
N PRO A 141 8.59 17.23 3.38
CA PRO A 141 8.57 18.59 3.93
C PRO A 141 7.51 18.77 5.02
N ILE A 142 6.34 18.15 4.82
CA ILE A 142 5.20 18.26 5.71
C ILE A 142 5.49 17.55 7.04
N LEU A 143 5.91 16.28 6.98
CA LEU A 143 6.27 15.51 8.17
C LEU A 143 7.51 16.07 8.88
N GLY A 144 8.45 16.63 8.13
CA GLY A 144 9.65 17.27 8.66
C GLY A 144 9.34 18.49 9.52
N VAL A 145 8.41 19.35 9.09
CA VAL A 145 7.95 20.49 9.91
C VAL A 145 7.13 20.01 11.10
N LEU A 146 6.24 19.02 10.91
CA LEU A 146 5.42 18.47 11.98
C LEU A 146 6.29 17.87 13.11
N THR A 147 7.30 17.08 12.73
CA THR A 147 8.24 16.47 13.68
C THR A 147 8.96 17.53 14.49
N ARG A 148 9.47 18.58 13.84
CA ARG A 148 10.10 19.72 14.52
C ARG A 148 9.13 20.46 15.44
N HIS A 149 7.90 20.70 15.00
CA HIS A 149 6.89 21.37 15.79
C HIS A 149 6.48 20.58 17.06
N ARG A 150 6.35 19.25 16.95
CA ARG A 150 6.07 18.35 18.09
C ARG A 150 7.26 18.17 19.02
N ALA A 151 8.47 18.13 18.46
CA ALA A 151 9.71 17.99 19.21
C ALA A 151 10.13 19.26 19.96
N ASN A 152 9.72 20.44 19.47
CA ASN A 152 10.12 21.72 20.05
C ASN A 152 9.73 21.84 21.51
N PHE A 153 10.62 22.38 22.33
CA PHE A 153 10.45 22.58 23.76
C PHE A 153 10.40 24.09 24.05
N ASN A 154 9.25 24.59 24.51
CA ASN A 154 9.07 26.01 24.87
C ASN A 154 8.79 26.15 26.38
N PRO A 155 9.82 26.19 27.23
CA PRO A 155 9.62 26.29 28.66
C PRO A 155 8.97 27.65 29.01
N LYS A 156 8.06 27.62 29.99
CA LYS A 156 7.58 28.83 30.65
C LYS A 156 8.77 29.52 31.32
N GLY A 157 9.00 30.77 30.92
CA GLY A 157 9.95 31.66 31.59
C GLY A 157 9.36 32.14 32.91
N LEU A 158 10.24 32.43 33.86
CA LEU A 158 9.84 33.15 35.07
C LEU A 158 9.65 34.64 34.72
N SER A 159 8.41 35.10 34.80
CA SER A 159 8.07 36.52 34.90
C SER A 159 7.79 36.90 36.36
N LEU A 160 8.11 38.14 36.70
CA LEU A 160 7.66 38.76 37.96
C LEU A 160 6.21 39.27 37.88
N ASP A 161 5.65 39.34 36.67
CA ASP A 161 4.29 39.79 36.41
C ASP A 161 3.38 38.56 36.16
N PRO A 162 2.40 38.29 37.05
CA PRO A 162 1.57 37.09 37.02
C PRO A 162 0.66 36.96 35.79
N GLU A 163 0.43 38.04 35.03
CA GLU A 163 -0.31 37.99 33.76
C GLU A 163 0.59 37.73 32.54
N SER A 164 1.88 38.01 32.66
CA SER A 164 2.84 37.76 31.60
C SER A 164 3.30 36.30 31.67
N ASN A 165 3.19 35.58 30.56
CA ASN A 165 3.66 34.20 30.44
C ASN A 165 4.84 34.18 29.44
N PRO A 166 5.99 34.77 29.80
CA PRO A 166 7.13 34.84 28.90
C PRO A 166 7.61 33.42 28.62
N THR A 167 8.03 33.13 27.39
CA THR A 167 8.69 31.88 27.03
C THR A 167 10.17 32.13 26.87
N VAL A 168 11.04 31.21 27.28
CA VAL A 168 12.48 31.34 27.00
C VAL A 168 12.73 30.99 25.54
N GLY A 169 13.22 31.97 24.75
CA GLY A 169 13.50 31.81 23.32
C GLY A 169 12.35 32.20 22.40
N ALA A 170 12.57 32.07 21.08
CA ALA A 170 11.57 32.42 20.08
C ALA A 170 10.38 31.43 20.12
N LYS A 171 9.21 31.94 20.48
CA LYS A 171 7.95 31.21 20.62
C LYS A 171 7.46 30.67 19.28
N VAL A 172 7.68 29.38 19.03
CA VAL A 172 7.16 28.68 17.83
C VAL A 172 5.95 27.83 18.18
N ASP A 173 4.76 28.44 18.12
CA ASP A 173 3.51 27.77 18.52
C ASP A 173 2.69 27.20 17.37
N SER A 174 2.98 27.61 16.14
CA SER A 174 2.25 27.18 14.96
C SER A 174 3.15 26.38 14.02
N TYR A 175 2.54 25.40 13.34
CA TYR A 175 3.17 24.64 12.27
C TYR A 175 3.77 25.56 11.20
N TRP A 176 3.04 26.61 10.79
CA TRP A 176 3.49 27.53 9.76
C TRP A 176 4.65 28.42 10.23
N SER A 177 4.66 28.82 11.51
CA SER A 177 5.80 29.53 12.11
C SER A 177 7.03 28.63 12.14
N MET A 178 6.87 27.34 12.41
CA MET A 178 7.97 26.36 12.35
C MET A 178 8.48 26.20 10.92
N ALA A 179 7.60 26.09 9.92
CA ALA A 179 8.00 26.03 8.51
C ALA A 179 8.79 27.27 8.08
N LYS A 180 8.33 28.46 8.48
CA LYS A 180 9.04 29.72 8.19
C LYS A 180 10.44 29.72 8.82
N ARG A 181 10.56 29.30 10.08
CA ARG A 181 11.85 29.20 10.77
C ARG A 181 12.79 28.19 10.12
N VAL A 182 12.29 27.02 9.68
CA VAL A 182 13.10 26.05 8.91
C VAL A 182 13.67 26.70 7.66
N LYS A 183 12.84 27.44 6.92
CA LYS A 183 13.29 28.14 5.70
C LYS A 183 14.33 29.23 6.01
N GLU A 184 14.19 29.96 7.11
CA GLU A 184 15.09 31.04 7.50
C GLU A 184 16.45 30.53 8.00
N VAL A 185 16.47 29.43 8.76
CA VAL A 185 17.69 28.89 9.38
C VAL A 185 18.40 27.86 8.49
N GLU A 186 17.65 26.96 7.86
CA GLU A 186 18.21 25.81 7.11
C GLU A 186 17.99 25.91 5.59
N GLY A 187 17.18 26.87 5.12
CA GLY A 187 16.81 26.99 3.72
C GLY A 187 15.87 25.87 3.23
N ILE A 188 15.73 25.76 1.91
CA ILE A 188 14.92 24.71 1.25
C ILE A 188 15.46 23.29 1.55
N PRO A 189 16.79 23.03 1.57
CA PRO A 189 17.31 21.71 1.90
C PRO A 189 16.90 21.20 3.29
N GLY A 190 16.64 22.11 4.25
CA GLY A 190 16.15 21.77 5.59
C GLY A 190 14.85 20.97 5.59
N PHE A 191 13.95 21.22 4.63
CA PHE A 191 12.68 20.50 4.52
C PHE A 191 12.84 19.03 4.12
N PHE A 192 13.95 18.67 3.47
CA PHE A 192 14.24 17.32 2.99
C PHE A 192 15.25 16.59 3.87
N LYS A 193 15.59 17.13 5.05
CA LYS A 193 16.36 16.38 6.06
C LYS A 193 15.61 15.11 6.45
N GLY A 194 16.33 13.99 6.49
CA GLY A 194 15.74 12.67 6.76
C GLY A 194 15.34 11.90 5.49
N LEU A 195 15.45 12.47 4.29
CA LEU A 195 15.13 11.76 3.03
C LEU A 195 15.87 10.42 2.90
N CYS A 196 17.20 10.41 3.08
CA CYS A 196 17.99 9.18 2.96
C CYS A 196 17.57 8.06 3.94
N PRO A 197 17.48 8.31 5.26
CA PRO A 197 17.03 7.27 6.18
C PRO A 197 15.57 6.86 5.96
N THR A 198 14.69 7.76 5.48
CA THR A 198 13.32 7.39 5.09
C THR A 198 13.29 6.48 3.88
N LEU A 199 14.00 6.81 2.80
CA LEU A 199 14.06 5.92 1.63
C LEU A 199 14.63 4.55 2.00
N LEU A 200 15.67 4.52 2.84
CA LEU A 200 16.23 3.27 3.35
C LEU A 200 15.22 2.48 4.18
N SER A 201 14.45 3.15 5.06
CA SER A 201 13.43 2.48 5.87
C SER A 201 12.31 1.91 5.01
N GLU A 202 11.84 2.64 4.00
CA GLU A 202 10.80 2.17 3.06
C GLU A 202 11.27 0.93 2.28
N VAL A 203 12.52 0.90 1.84
CA VAL A 203 13.08 -0.29 1.17
C VAL A 203 13.12 -1.48 2.12
N VAL A 204 13.63 -1.30 3.34
CA VAL A 204 13.75 -2.39 4.33
C VAL A 204 12.37 -2.91 4.75
N VAL A 205 11.46 -2.01 5.12
CA VAL A 205 10.09 -2.36 5.53
C VAL A 205 9.33 -2.98 4.36
N GLY A 206 9.52 -2.49 3.13
CA GLY A 206 8.93 -3.05 1.92
C GLY A 206 9.35 -4.51 1.70
N PHE A 207 10.64 -4.84 1.84
CA PHE A 207 11.11 -6.22 1.77
C PHE A 207 10.52 -7.12 2.86
N VAL A 208 10.40 -6.60 4.08
CA VAL A 208 9.78 -7.36 5.19
C VAL A 208 8.28 -7.58 4.92
N ALA A 209 7.59 -6.59 4.37
CA ALA A 209 6.17 -6.68 4.03
C ALA A 209 5.87 -7.69 2.90
N LEU A 210 6.85 -8.01 2.05
CA LEU A 210 6.72 -9.08 1.05
C LEU A 210 6.69 -10.47 1.68
N ILE A 211 7.16 -10.64 2.93
CA ILE A 211 7.02 -11.89 3.67
C ILE A 211 5.54 -12.02 4.04
N PRO A 212 4.82 -13.03 3.54
CA PRO A 212 3.38 -13.15 3.74
C PRO A 212 3.09 -13.73 5.13
N VAL A 213 3.52 -13.02 6.19
CA VAL A 213 3.38 -13.42 7.59
C VAL A 213 1.93 -13.84 7.92
N PRO A 214 0.89 -13.11 7.46
CA PRO A 214 -0.49 -13.56 7.67
C PRO A 214 -0.82 -14.86 6.93
N ALA A 215 -0.33 -15.08 5.71
CA ALA A 215 -0.62 -16.31 4.96
C ALA A 215 0.12 -17.54 5.52
N ILE A 216 1.33 -17.35 6.06
CA ILE A 216 2.11 -18.40 6.72
C ILE A 216 1.43 -18.89 7.99
N LEU A 217 0.73 -17.98 8.69
CA LEU A 217 0.09 -18.24 9.98
C LEU A 217 -1.44 -18.44 9.87
N ALA A 218 -2.04 -18.28 8.69
CA ALA A 218 -3.49 -18.29 8.51
C ALA A 218 -4.07 -19.71 8.30
N GLY A 219 -4.75 -20.18 9.34
CA GLY A 219 -5.91 -21.06 9.25
C GLY A 219 -6.95 -20.67 10.31
N GLY A 220 -8.12 -20.18 9.90
CA GLY A 220 -9.26 -19.89 10.80
C GLY A 220 -9.09 -18.69 11.74
N PHE A 221 -9.72 -18.75 12.93
CA PHE A 221 -9.74 -17.72 13.98
C PHE A 221 -8.35 -17.17 14.38
N PHE A 222 -7.28 -17.94 14.16
CA PHE A 222 -5.90 -17.52 14.40
C PHE A 222 -5.37 -16.46 13.41
N GLY A 223 -6.07 -16.21 12.29
CA GLY A 223 -5.64 -15.26 11.26
C GLY A 223 -5.58 -13.79 11.73
N THR A 224 -6.50 -13.36 12.59
CA THR A 224 -6.50 -11.98 13.14
C THR A 224 -5.37 -11.79 14.15
N LEU A 225 -5.14 -12.78 15.01
CA LEU A 225 -4.02 -12.79 15.95
C LEU A 225 -2.68 -12.79 15.19
N ALA A 226 -2.57 -13.61 14.14
CA ALA A 226 -1.41 -13.64 13.26
C ALA A 226 -1.15 -12.30 12.57
N ALA A 227 -2.20 -11.61 12.10
CA ALA A 227 -2.07 -10.27 11.53
C ALA A 227 -1.54 -9.27 12.55
N ILE A 228 -2.08 -9.26 13.78
CA ILE A 228 -1.61 -8.39 14.87
C ILE A 228 -0.12 -8.66 15.18
N VAL A 229 0.27 -9.93 15.28
CA VAL A 229 1.68 -10.32 15.49
C VAL A 229 2.57 -9.84 14.33
N GLY A 230 2.10 -10.00 13.09
CA GLY A 230 2.80 -9.50 11.90
C GLY A 230 3.00 -7.98 11.94
N PHE A 231 1.97 -7.21 12.28
CA PHE A 231 2.07 -5.76 12.44
C PHE A 231 3.05 -5.34 13.53
N ILE A 232 3.05 -6.03 14.67
CA ILE A 232 3.99 -5.77 15.76
C ILE A 232 5.42 -6.05 15.29
N LEU A 233 5.65 -7.17 14.60
CA LEU A 233 6.97 -7.55 14.08
C LEU A 233 7.51 -6.51 13.10
N VAL A 234 6.69 -6.09 12.13
CA VAL A 234 7.05 -5.02 11.19
C VAL A 234 7.35 -3.71 11.95
N GLY A 235 6.53 -3.37 12.94
CA GLY A 235 6.73 -2.21 13.80
C GLY A 235 8.06 -2.24 14.55
N CYS A 236 8.45 -3.39 15.10
CA CYS A 236 9.74 -3.56 15.79
C CYS A 236 10.93 -3.34 14.85
N ILE A 237 10.84 -3.76 13.58
CA ILE A 237 11.89 -3.55 12.59
C ILE A 237 11.93 -2.09 12.13
N ALA A 238 10.78 -1.45 11.99
CA ALA A 238 10.68 -0.05 11.55
C ALA A 238 11.13 0.96 12.62
N LEU A 239 10.86 0.66 13.90
CA LEU A 239 11.10 1.56 15.04
C LEU A 239 12.51 2.19 15.09
N PRO A 240 13.63 1.45 14.97
CA PRO A 240 14.97 2.05 14.97
C PRO A 240 15.19 3.04 13.82
N PHE A 241 14.66 2.75 12.62
CA PHE A 241 14.70 3.71 11.51
C PHE A 241 13.89 4.97 11.84
N ASP A 242 12.73 4.77 12.44
CA ASP A 242 11.80 5.83 12.84
C ASP A 242 12.42 6.81 13.84
N ILE A 243 13.28 6.29 14.74
CA ILE A 243 14.11 7.10 15.65
C ILE A 243 15.15 7.89 14.86
N VAL A 244 15.95 7.21 14.02
CA VAL A 244 17.02 7.85 13.25
C VAL A 244 16.47 8.94 12.32
N ILE A 245 15.31 8.72 11.68
CA ILE A 245 14.63 9.70 10.83
C ILE A 245 14.27 10.95 11.63
N LYS A 246 13.59 10.78 12.78
CA LYS A 246 13.18 11.93 13.63
C LYS A 246 14.40 12.68 14.16
N ARG A 247 15.45 11.98 14.55
CA ARG A 247 16.71 12.61 14.97
C ARG A 247 17.40 13.35 13.83
N ALA A 248 17.43 12.76 12.62
CA ALA A 248 17.99 13.41 11.43
C ALA A 248 17.24 14.69 11.05
N ILE A 249 15.92 14.73 11.25
CA ILE A 249 15.07 15.90 10.99
C ILE A 249 15.37 17.05 11.96
N VAL A 250 15.53 16.75 13.26
CA VAL A 250 15.65 17.78 14.31
C VAL A 250 17.08 18.30 14.46
N THR A 251 18.06 17.56 13.95
CA THR A 251 19.48 17.87 14.11
C THR A 251 19.93 19.13 13.34
N PRO A 252 20.72 20.04 13.95
CA PRO A 252 21.20 21.26 13.29
C PRO A 252 22.34 21.00 12.28
N TYR A 253 23.01 19.84 12.34
CA TYR A 253 24.04 19.47 11.37
C TYR A 253 23.46 19.25 9.97
N ASN A 254 24.24 19.64 8.95
CA ASN A 254 24.01 19.23 7.58
C ASN A 254 24.54 17.79 7.40
N LEU A 255 23.65 16.86 7.08
CA LEU A 255 23.96 15.44 6.93
C LEU A 255 24.27 15.17 5.46
N SER A 256 25.55 15.15 5.10
CA SER A 256 25.98 14.88 3.72
C SER A 256 25.75 13.43 3.34
N ILE A 257 25.23 13.17 2.15
CA ILE A 257 25.02 11.80 1.63
C ILE A 257 26.35 11.03 1.50
N SER A 258 27.46 11.75 1.29
CA SER A 258 28.79 11.16 1.10
C SER A 258 29.43 10.57 2.36
N THR A 259 28.95 10.89 3.57
CA THR A 259 29.57 10.48 4.83
C THR A 259 28.59 9.81 5.81
N PRO A 260 27.96 8.67 5.41
CA PRO A 260 26.89 8.05 6.18
C PRO A 260 27.33 7.63 7.60
N ARG A 261 28.55 7.09 7.74
CA ARG A 261 29.08 6.66 9.04
C ARG A 261 29.30 7.82 10.01
N GLN A 262 29.76 8.98 9.53
CA GLN A 262 29.94 10.17 10.36
C GLN A 262 28.59 10.79 10.74
N ASN A 263 27.61 10.75 9.84
CA ASN A 263 26.26 11.22 10.12
C ASN A 263 25.59 10.40 11.22
N ILE A 264 25.70 9.06 11.19
CA ILE A 264 25.12 8.20 12.23
C ILE A 264 25.73 8.52 13.60
N ARG A 265 27.04 8.77 13.69
CA ARG A 265 27.72 9.16 14.94
C ARG A 265 27.18 10.47 15.54
N LYS A 266 26.67 11.39 14.70
CA LYS A 266 26.03 12.64 15.14
C LYS A 266 24.59 12.45 15.62
N LEU A 267 23.95 11.33 15.29
CA LEU A 267 22.53 11.05 15.58
C LEU A 267 22.35 10.02 16.71
N VAL A 268 23.38 9.23 16.99
CA VAL A 268 23.32 8.04 17.83
C VAL A 268 24.47 8.07 18.84
N THR A 269 24.17 7.86 20.12
CA THR A 269 25.17 7.93 21.19
C THR A 269 26.18 6.78 21.06
N PRO A 270 27.38 6.86 21.69
CA PRO A 270 28.33 5.74 21.69
C PRO A 270 27.72 4.43 22.20
N THR A 271 26.84 4.52 23.22
CA THR A 271 26.15 3.39 23.81
C THR A 271 25.11 2.78 22.87
N GLU A 272 24.32 3.61 22.19
CA GLU A 272 23.35 3.17 21.19
C GLU A 272 24.00 2.61 19.91
N MET A 273 25.20 3.07 19.55
CA MET A 273 25.96 2.54 18.42
C MET A 273 26.47 1.11 18.70
N ALA A 274 26.77 0.79 19.96
CA ALA A 274 27.17 -0.55 20.38
C ALA A 274 25.95 -1.50 20.49
N ASN A 275 24.81 -1.00 20.96
CA ASN A 275 23.58 -1.77 21.05
C ASN A 275 22.36 -0.95 20.57
N PRO A 276 21.84 -1.18 19.35
CA PRO A 276 20.77 -0.37 18.78
C PRO A 276 19.44 -0.47 19.55
N LEU A 277 19.24 -1.53 20.34
CA LEU A 277 18.03 -1.68 21.16
C LEU A 277 17.98 -0.68 22.31
N THR A 278 19.10 -0.11 22.75
CA THR A 278 19.11 0.89 23.83
C THR A 278 18.52 2.23 23.39
N MET A 279 18.34 2.44 22.08
CA MET A 279 17.59 3.59 21.55
C MET A 279 16.11 3.56 21.99
N ILE A 280 15.62 2.37 22.34
CA ILE A 280 14.22 2.13 22.71
C ILE A 280 14.08 2.22 24.23
N ASN A 281 13.67 3.38 24.73
CA ASN A 281 13.34 3.56 26.14
C ASN A 281 12.03 2.83 26.50
N SER A 282 11.92 2.32 27.73
CA SER A 282 10.69 1.72 28.28
C SER A 282 9.48 2.66 28.16
N THR A 283 9.67 3.97 28.34
CA THR A 283 8.60 4.96 28.19
C THR A 283 8.08 5.00 26.74
N LEU A 284 8.96 4.87 25.74
CA LEU A 284 8.57 4.83 24.34
C LEU A 284 7.74 3.58 24.02
N VAL A 285 8.14 2.42 24.57
CA VAL A 285 7.38 1.17 24.42
C VAL A 285 5.98 1.31 25.03
N GLN A 286 5.86 1.92 26.21
CA GLN A 286 4.55 2.16 26.83
C GLN A 286 3.64 3.04 25.95
N VAL A 287 4.17 4.13 25.38
CA VAL A 287 3.40 5.02 24.48
C VAL A 287 2.96 4.27 23.23
N LEU A 288 3.86 3.50 22.61
CA LEU A 288 3.56 2.71 21.41
C LEU A 288 2.51 1.62 21.70
N ALA A 289 2.66 0.91 22.83
CA ALA A 289 1.71 -0.10 23.25
C ALA A 289 0.32 0.50 23.52
N LEU A 290 0.25 1.64 24.22
CA LEU A 290 -1.01 2.34 24.47
C LEU A 290 -1.68 2.77 23.17
N ARG A 291 -0.92 3.35 22.24
CA ARG A 291 -1.43 3.72 20.91
C ARG A 291 -1.95 2.52 20.14
N LEU A 292 -1.19 1.42 20.13
CA LEU A 292 -1.58 0.17 19.47
C LEU A 292 -2.87 -0.39 20.06
N VAL A 293 -2.99 -0.44 21.40
CA VAL A 293 -4.18 -0.92 22.09
C VAL A 293 -5.39 -0.04 21.77
N ILE A 294 -5.25 1.28 21.82
CA ILE A 294 -6.34 2.22 21.47
C ILE A 294 -6.83 1.97 20.05
N ASN A 295 -5.92 1.87 19.08
CA ASN A 295 -6.29 1.62 17.69
C ASN A 295 -6.90 0.22 17.50
N ALA A 296 -6.33 -0.80 18.13
CA ALA A 296 -6.82 -2.17 18.05
C ALA A 296 -8.23 -2.32 18.63
N VAL A 297 -8.50 -1.71 19.79
CA VAL A 297 -9.84 -1.68 20.41
C VAL A 297 -10.81 -0.90 19.53
N THR A 298 -10.40 0.26 19.02
CA THR A 298 -11.24 1.10 18.16
C THR A 298 -11.65 0.38 16.88
N ILE A 299 -10.70 -0.26 16.19
CA ILE A 299 -10.94 -0.91 14.90
C ILE A 299 -11.61 -2.28 15.05
N ASN A 300 -11.18 -3.11 16.01
CA ASN A 300 -11.66 -4.49 16.10
C ASN A 300 -12.87 -4.68 17.01
N ILE A 301 -13.14 -3.73 17.93
CA ILE A 301 -14.26 -3.82 18.87
C ILE A 301 -15.30 -2.74 18.56
N PHE A 302 -14.90 -1.47 18.53
CA PHE A 302 -15.85 -0.37 18.40
C PHE A 302 -16.45 -0.25 16.99
N ARG A 303 -15.64 -0.32 15.92
CA ARG A 303 -16.12 -0.22 14.53
C ARG A 303 -17.18 -1.29 14.20
N PRO A 304 -17.01 -2.60 14.51
CA PRO A 304 -18.04 -3.60 14.25
C PRO A 304 -19.32 -3.34 15.02
N VAL A 305 -19.25 -2.99 16.31
CA VAL A 305 -20.43 -2.72 17.16
C VAL A 305 -21.26 -1.58 16.59
N VAL A 306 -20.61 -0.48 16.19
CA VAL A 306 -21.29 0.69 15.64
C VAL A 306 -21.83 0.43 14.24
N SER A 307 -21.16 -0.42 13.45
CA SER A 307 -21.58 -0.77 12.08
C SER A 307 -22.91 -1.54 12.00
N ILE A 308 -23.38 -2.11 13.11
CA ILE A 308 -24.67 -2.82 13.19
C ILE A 308 -25.84 -1.86 12.95
N ILE A 309 -25.69 -0.58 13.30
CA ILE A 309 -26.76 0.42 13.20
C ILE A 309 -26.75 1.05 11.80
N PRO A 310 -27.74 0.79 10.94
CA PRO A 310 -27.77 1.32 9.57
C PRO A 310 -27.84 2.86 9.58
N TYR A 311 -27.15 3.49 8.63
CA TYR A 311 -27.08 4.96 8.39
C TYR A 311 -26.50 5.81 9.53
N ILE A 312 -26.83 5.53 10.79
CA ILE A 312 -26.35 6.25 11.98
C ILE A 312 -24.97 5.74 12.41
N GLY A 313 -24.70 4.45 12.26
CA GLY A 313 -23.42 3.82 12.62
C GLY A 313 -22.21 4.56 12.01
N PRO A 314 -22.15 4.79 10.69
CA PRO A 314 -21.06 5.56 10.07
C PRO A 314 -20.89 6.97 10.64
N ILE A 315 -21.97 7.65 11.02
CA ILE A 315 -21.91 8.99 11.64
C ILE A 315 -21.31 8.91 13.04
N ILE A 316 -21.77 7.95 13.87
CA ILE A 316 -21.23 7.72 15.21
C ILE A 316 -19.73 7.38 15.13
N TRP A 317 -19.35 6.53 14.16
CA TRP A 317 -17.95 6.20 13.91
C TRP A 317 -17.11 7.44 13.62
N GLN A 318 -17.58 8.34 12.76
CA GLN A 318 -16.84 9.57 12.45
C GLN A 318 -16.76 10.54 13.63
N ILE A 319 -17.83 10.69 14.41
CA ILE A 319 -17.80 11.53 15.62
C ILE A 319 -16.78 10.96 16.63
N PHE A 320 -16.77 9.63 16.78
CA PHE A 320 -15.83 8.96 17.67
C PHE A 320 -14.37 9.11 17.21
N THR A 321 -14.06 8.93 15.92
CA THR A 321 -12.70 9.07 15.41
C THR A 321 -12.17 10.50 15.56
N ILE A 322 -13.04 11.51 15.42
CA ILE A 322 -12.69 12.91 15.72
C ILE A 322 -12.42 13.09 17.22
N ALA A 323 -13.28 12.55 18.09
CA ALA A 323 -13.08 12.63 19.54
C ALA A 323 -11.80 11.91 20.00
N LEU A 324 -11.42 10.81 19.33
CA LEU A 324 -10.24 10.02 19.62
C LEU A 324 -8.93 10.81 19.44
N VAL A 325 -8.94 11.88 18.63
CA VAL A 325 -7.79 12.79 18.46
C VAL A 325 -7.34 13.41 19.79
N ILE A 326 -8.27 13.66 20.71
CA ILE A 326 -7.97 14.20 22.05
C ILE A 326 -7.06 13.24 22.84
N LEU A 327 -7.23 11.93 22.64
CA LEU A 327 -6.43 10.89 23.29
C LEU A 327 -5.13 10.59 22.53
N LEU A 328 -5.18 10.57 21.19
CA LEU A 328 -4.05 10.16 20.35
C LEU A 328 -3.03 11.27 20.14
N CYS A 329 -3.44 12.55 20.06
CA CYS A 329 -2.52 13.65 19.82
C CYS A 329 -1.45 13.79 20.92
N PRO A 330 -1.77 13.73 22.23
CA PRO A 330 -0.74 13.72 23.27
C PRO A 330 0.25 12.57 23.12
N LEU A 331 -0.21 11.38 22.72
CA LEU A 331 0.66 10.21 22.49
C LEU A 331 1.58 10.41 21.29
N ASP A 332 1.09 11.03 20.21
CA ASP A 332 1.92 11.37 19.04
C ASP A 332 3.03 12.38 19.39
N VAL A 333 2.72 13.37 20.22
CA VAL A 333 3.69 14.37 20.70
C VAL A 333 4.75 13.69 21.57
N LEU A 334 4.32 12.87 22.54
CA LEU A 334 5.20 12.08 23.39
C LEU A 334 6.11 11.16 22.60
N GLN A 335 5.55 10.39 21.66
CA GLN A 335 6.29 9.48 20.78
C GLN A 335 7.39 10.24 20.04
N THR A 336 7.06 11.41 19.47
CA THR A 336 8.04 12.23 18.75
C THR A 336 9.17 12.69 19.67
N ARG A 337 8.84 13.19 20.86
CA ARG A 337 9.84 13.68 21.83
C ARG A 337 10.75 12.58 22.37
N LEU A 338 10.17 11.41 22.68
CA LEU A 338 10.91 10.25 23.17
C LEU A 338 11.86 9.67 22.11
N MET A 339 11.47 9.71 20.83
CA MET A 339 12.33 9.28 19.73
C MET A 339 13.46 10.27 19.44
N VAL A 340 13.25 11.56 19.69
CA VAL A 340 14.28 12.60 19.54
C VAL A 340 15.32 12.52 20.66
N GLN A 341 14.93 12.19 21.88
CA GLN A 341 15.87 11.99 22.99
C GLN A 341 16.76 10.75 22.77
N PRO A 342 18.06 10.81 23.12
CA PRO A 342 18.73 11.79 24.00
C PRO A 342 19.50 12.89 23.26
N LEU A 343 19.02 13.38 22.09
CA LEU A 343 19.66 14.51 21.41
C LEU A 343 19.87 15.69 22.37
N GLY A 344 21.13 16.01 22.65
CA GLY A 344 21.54 17.04 23.61
C GLY A 344 22.51 16.59 24.70
N GLN A 345 22.72 15.28 24.87
CA GLN A 345 23.72 14.71 25.79
C GLN A 345 24.73 13.82 25.06
N GLN A 346 25.51 14.41 24.14
CA GLN A 346 26.43 13.62 23.31
C GLN A 346 27.90 14.04 23.44
N ASP A 347 28.58 13.28 24.31
CA ASP A 347 29.98 13.28 24.75
C ASP A 347 31.05 13.08 23.66
N TRP A 348 30.81 13.46 22.40
CA TRP A 348 31.83 13.31 21.36
C TRP A 348 32.82 14.50 21.33
N ASP A 349 32.36 15.74 21.54
CA ASP A 349 33.16 16.98 21.58
C ASP A 349 32.37 18.10 22.30
N GLU A 350 32.66 18.44 23.56
CA GLU A 350 31.84 19.36 24.38
C GLU A 350 31.85 20.83 23.89
N GLU A 351 32.93 21.30 23.26
CA GLU A 351 33.16 22.75 23.04
C GLU A 351 32.66 23.28 21.69
N THR A 352 32.59 22.44 20.64
CA THR A 352 32.07 22.83 19.31
C THR A 352 30.57 22.55 19.15
N ASN A 353 29.98 21.72 20.03
CA ASN A 353 28.60 21.29 19.93
C ASN A 353 27.61 22.28 20.55
N HIS A 354 27.95 22.98 21.64
CA HIS A 354 26.99 23.84 22.37
C HIS A 354 26.43 24.98 21.51
N ASN A 355 27.30 25.74 20.83
CA ASN A 355 26.91 26.90 20.01
C ASN A 355 25.95 26.54 18.87
N LYS A 356 26.02 25.31 18.33
CA LYS A 356 25.21 24.92 17.17
C LYS A 356 23.79 24.49 17.53
N TYR A 357 23.57 24.07 18.76
CA TYR A 357 22.22 23.79 19.26
C TYR A 357 21.50 25.04 19.77
N GLU A 358 22.23 26.10 20.15
CA GLU A 358 21.63 27.42 20.44
C GLU A 358 20.96 28.03 19.19
N ASP A 359 21.61 27.92 18.03
CA ASP A 359 21.08 28.38 16.74
C ASP A 359 20.15 27.37 16.05
N ALA A 360 19.81 26.26 16.71
CA ALA A 360 18.97 25.24 16.10
C ALA A 360 17.54 25.74 15.84
N VAL A 361 16.88 25.12 14.87
CA VAL A 361 15.46 25.38 14.58
C VAL A 361 14.56 24.98 15.75
N VAL A 362 14.98 23.97 16.53
CA VAL A 362 14.17 23.30 17.54
C VAL A 362 14.96 23.22 18.84
N ASN A 363 14.31 23.59 19.93
CA ASN A 363 14.83 23.37 21.28
C ASN A 363 14.41 21.99 21.77
N ILE A 364 15.34 21.24 22.36
CA ILE A 364 15.09 19.87 22.85
C ILE A 364 15.24 19.86 24.38
N ARG A 365 14.31 19.18 25.07
CA ARG A 365 14.40 18.97 26.53
C ARG A 365 15.50 17.96 26.84
N GLN A 366 16.46 18.34 27.67
CA GLN A 366 17.61 17.51 28.04
C GLN A 366 17.26 16.37 29.02
N GLN A 367 16.33 16.64 29.94
CA GLN A 367 15.96 15.64 30.95
C GLN A 367 15.11 14.52 30.32
N PRO A 368 15.43 13.23 30.62
CA PRO A 368 14.63 12.11 30.14
C PRO A 368 13.28 12.06 30.85
N TYR A 369 12.32 11.37 30.21
CA TYR A 369 11.00 11.12 30.79
C TYR A 369 10.91 9.71 31.39
N HIS A 370 10.34 9.61 32.60
CA HIS A 370 10.19 8.35 33.32
C HIS A 370 8.72 7.88 33.36
N GLY A 371 8.30 7.16 32.33
CA GLY A 371 6.93 6.68 32.19
C GLY A 371 5.98 7.72 31.59
N VAL A 372 4.84 7.26 31.09
CA VAL A 372 3.90 8.10 30.32
C VAL A 372 3.25 9.18 31.18
N GLY A 373 2.87 8.86 32.42
CA GLY A 373 2.21 9.79 33.33
C GLY A 373 3.10 10.95 33.77
N ASP A 374 4.36 10.65 34.07
CA ASP A 374 5.39 11.65 34.39
C ASP A 374 5.64 12.55 33.17
N ALA A 375 5.77 11.96 31.98
CA ALA A 375 5.98 12.70 30.75
C ALA A 375 4.83 13.68 30.45
N LEU A 376 3.57 13.23 30.58
CA LEU A 376 2.40 14.10 30.39
C LEU A 376 2.38 15.25 31.41
N ARG A 377 2.71 14.96 32.67
CA ARG A 377 2.74 15.97 33.73
C ARG A 377 3.85 16.98 33.49
N ALA A 378 5.06 16.53 33.21
CA ALA A 378 6.21 17.39 32.91
C ALA A 378 5.91 18.35 31.75
N ILE A 379 5.34 17.87 30.65
CA ILE A 379 5.00 18.73 29.50
C ILE A 379 3.93 19.76 29.87
N LYS A 380 2.91 19.35 30.62
CA LYS A 380 1.83 20.25 31.06
C LYS A 380 2.37 21.33 32.00
N ASP A 381 3.25 20.97 32.92
CA ASP A 381 3.79 21.88 33.93
C ASP A 381 4.80 22.84 33.30
N GLU A 382 5.72 22.33 32.47
CA GLU A 382 6.79 23.11 31.84
C GLU A 382 6.33 23.97 30.65
N GLU A 383 5.38 23.50 29.82
CA GLU A 383 5.00 24.18 28.56
C GLU A 383 3.51 24.53 28.47
N GLY A 384 2.66 23.86 29.26
CA GLY A 384 1.20 24.03 29.22
C GLY A 384 0.48 22.95 28.40
N THR A 385 -0.85 22.93 28.50
CA THR A 385 -1.71 21.92 27.87
C THR A 385 -1.73 22.01 26.34
N THR A 386 -1.50 23.20 25.77
CA THR A 386 -1.46 23.42 24.32
C THR A 386 -0.28 22.70 23.66
N ALA A 387 0.81 22.44 24.41
CA ALA A 387 1.96 21.69 23.90
C ALA A 387 1.61 20.23 23.53
N LEU A 388 0.67 19.61 24.27
CA LEU A 388 0.19 18.25 24.01
C LEU A 388 -0.73 18.17 22.78
N ALA A 389 -1.30 19.29 22.36
CA ALA A 389 -2.17 19.39 21.18
C ALA A 389 -1.41 19.83 19.90
N ARG A 390 -0.06 19.85 19.93
CA ARG A 390 0.74 20.32 18.78
C ARG A 390 0.59 19.40 17.57
N GLY A 391 0.08 19.98 16.49
CA GLY A 391 -0.22 19.25 15.26
C GLY A 391 -1.41 18.29 15.40
N TRP A 392 -2.41 18.61 16.22
CA TRP A 392 -3.63 17.81 16.37
C TRP A 392 -4.36 17.56 15.03
N TRP A 393 -4.34 18.53 14.12
CA TRP A 393 -5.00 18.44 12.83
C TRP A 393 -4.35 17.39 11.90
N PHE A 394 -3.06 17.10 12.07
CA PHE A 394 -2.42 15.97 11.38
C PHE A 394 -2.86 14.62 11.95
N THR A 395 -2.99 14.54 13.27
CA THR A 395 -3.56 13.35 13.91
C THR A 395 -4.99 13.14 13.43
N LEU A 396 -5.78 14.22 13.31
CA LEU A 396 -7.12 14.18 12.74
C LEU A 396 -7.12 13.66 11.30
N ILE A 397 -6.29 14.22 10.40
CA ILE A 397 -6.19 13.75 9.02
C ILE A 397 -5.85 12.25 8.99
N GLY A 398 -4.87 11.82 9.79
CA GLY A 398 -4.51 10.40 9.89
C GLY A 398 -5.67 9.52 10.36
N GLN A 399 -6.45 9.96 11.36
CA GLN A 399 -7.63 9.24 11.82
C GLN A 399 -8.74 9.19 10.77
N LEU A 400 -8.97 10.29 10.05
CA LEU A 400 -9.94 10.33 8.97
C LEU A 400 -9.54 9.38 7.84
N SER A 401 -8.25 9.32 7.46
CA SER A 401 -7.77 8.36 6.47
C SER A 401 -8.04 6.91 6.85
N ILE A 402 -7.86 6.55 8.14
CA ILE A 402 -8.21 5.22 8.66
C ILE A 402 -9.73 5.02 8.69
N ALA A 403 -10.49 6.06 9.02
CA ALA A 403 -11.95 6.00 9.06
C ALA A 403 -12.58 5.79 7.67
N PHE A 404 -11.93 6.31 6.62
CA PHE A 404 -12.36 6.20 5.22
C PHE A 404 -11.74 5.01 4.47
N SER A 405 -10.73 4.32 5.03
CA SER A 405 -10.23 3.08 4.42
C SER A 405 -11.32 2.01 4.53
N LEU A 406 -11.89 1.65 3.38
CA LEU A 406 -12.96 0.66 3.21
C LEU A 406 -12.61 -0.67 3.89
#